data_AF-A0A7Y5FIU7-F1
#
_entry.id   AF-A0A7Y5FIU7-F1
#
_cell.length_a   1.000
_cell.length_b   1.000
_cell.length_c   1.000
_cell.angle_alpha   90.00
_cell.angle_beta   90.00
_cell.angle_gamma   90.00
#
_symmetry.space_group_name_H-M   'P 1'
#
loop_
_entity.id
_entity.type
_entity.pdbx_description
1 polymer ?
#
loop_
_entity_poly.entity_id
_entity_poly.type
_entity_poly.pdbx_seq_one_letter_code
_entity_poly.pdbx_strand_id
1 'polypeptide(L)' 'MKLEMSVSELELLQRIVRQYYMNLRGEIYHTDSSLFKDDLKLEKAEIEALLGRIEAAARAAATA' A
#
# COMPACT_ATOMS: atom_id res chain seq x y z
N MET A 1 5.45 16.74 12.15
CA MET A 1 3.98 16.74 12.21
C MET A 1 3.53 15.29 12.33
N LYS A 2 2.83 14.90 13.40
CA LYS A 2 2.23 13.56 13.47
C LYS A 2 0.86 13.66 12.80
N LEU A 3 0.62 12.83 11.79
CA LEU A 3 -0.70 12.69 11.22
C LEU A 3 -1.50 11.79 12.16
N GLU A 4 -2.50 12.36 12.82
CA GLU A 4 -3.44 11.58 13.62
C GLU A 4 -4.59 11.14 12.72
N MET A 5 -4.84 9.83 12.69
CA MET A 5 -5.91 9.23 11.89
C MET A 5 -6.78 8.39 12.83
N SER A 6 -8.09 8.51 12.66
CA SER A 6 -9.06 7.61 13.27
C SER A 6 -8.94 6.19 12.71
N VAL A 7 -9.53 5.22 13.42
CA VAL A 7 -9.55 3.81 12.99
C VAL A 7 -10.23 3.66 11.62
N SER A 8 -11.35 4.36 11.38
CA SER A 8 -12.07 4.31 10.11
C SER A 8 -11.27 4.91 8.96
N GLU A 9 -10.48 5.97 9.20
CA GLU A 9 -9.58 6.53 8.19
C GLU A 9 -8.43 5.57 7.86
N LEU A 10 -7.90 4.86 8.87
CA LEU A 10 -6.86 3.84 8.66
C LEU A 10 -7.39 2.65 7.86
N GLU A 11 -8.61 2.18 8.15
CA GLU A 11 -9.27 1.11 7.40
C GLU A 11 -9.55 1.52 5.94
N LEU A 12 -10.02 2.75 5.73
CA LEU A 12 -10.24 3.29 4.39
C LEU A 12 -8.93 3.39 3.61
N LEU A 13 -7.88 3.92 4.24
CA LEU A 13 -6.56 4.01 3.64
C LEU A 13 -6.00 2.62 3.31
N GLN A 14 -6.14 1.65 4.22
CA GLN A 14 -5.73 0.26 3.98
C GLN A 14 -6.42 -0.32 2.74
N ARG A 15 -7.73 -0.10 2.58
CA ARG A 15 -8.48 -0.54 1.39
C ARG A 15 -7.96 0.09 0.11
N ILE A 16 -7.72 1.41 0.11
CA ILE A 16 -7.23 2.15 -1.07
C ILE A 16 -5.85 1.64 -1.48
N VAL A 17 -4.92 1.56 -0.51
CA VAL A 17 -3.54 1.11 -0.76
C VAL A 17 -3.51 -0.35 -1.20
N ARG A 18 -4.37 -1.22 -0.64
CA ARG A 18 -4.53 -2.62 -1.07
C ARG A 18 -5.04 -2.75 -2.49
N GLN A 19 -6.02 -1.94 -2.89
CA GLN A 19 -6.50 -1.92 -4.27
C GLN A 19 -5.38 -1.51 -5.23
N TYR A 20 -4.64 -0.47 -4.88
CA TYR A 20 -3.53 0.01 -5.70
C TYR A 20 -2.42 -1.05 -5.85
N TYR A 21 -2.05 -1.72 -4.75
CA TYR A 21 -1.12 -2.85 -4.79
C TYR A 21 -1.55 -3.97 -5.75
N MET A 22 -2.84 -4.29 -5.80
CA MET A 22 -3.36 -5.31 -6.72
C MET A 22 -3.30 -4.84 -8.18
N ASN A 23 -3.58 -3.56 -8.43
CA ASN A 23 -3.45 -2.98 -9.77
C ASN A 23 -1.99 -3.03 -10.25
N LEU A 24 -1.02 -2.63 -9.41
CA LEU A 24 0.41 -2.71 -9.73
C LEU A 24 0.84 -4.14 -10.09
N ARG A 25 0.33 -5.16 -9.39
CA ARG A 25 0.60 -6.56 -9.75
C ARG A 25 0.10 -6.91 -11.15
N GLY A 26 -1.08 -6.42 -11.52
CA GLY A 26 -1.63 -6.58 -12.87
C GLY A 26 -0.78 -5.85 -13.91
N GLU A 27 -0.41 -4.60 -13.65
CA GLU A 27 0.42 -3.79 -14.54
C GLU A 27 1.80 -4.43 -14.77
N ILE A 28 2.46 -4.91 -13.72
CA ILE A 28 3.74 -5.64 -13.84
C ILE A 28 3.57 -6.90 -14.70
N TYR A 29 2.46 -7.62 -14.55
CA TYR A 29 2.18 -8.82 -15.33
C TYR A 29 2.00 -8.50 -16.82
N HIS A 30 1.32 -7.40 -17.14
CA HIS A 30 1.02 -6.97 -18.51
C HIS A 30 2.08 -6.07 -19.15
N THR A 31 3.15 -5.72 -18.42
CA THR A 31 4.23 -4.87 -18.93
C THR A 31 5.35 -5.72 -19.53
N ASP A 32 5.63 -5.45 -20.82
CA ASP A 32 6.71 -6.08 -21.59
C ASP A 32 8.04 -5.31 -21.54
N SER A 33 8.00 -3.99 -21.31
CA SER A 33 9.20 -3.17 -21.18
C SER A 33 9.93 -3.45 -19.87
N SER A 34 11.18 -3.91 -19.93
CA SER A 34 11.96 -4.29 -18.75
C SER A 34 12.22 -3.13 -17.79
N LEU A 35 12.59 -1.95 -18.31
CA LEU A 35 12.85 -0.76 -17.49
C LEU A 35 11.59 -0.31 -16.74
N PHE A 36 10.47 -0.18 -17.45
CA PHE A 36 9.20 0.22 -16.84
C PHE A 36 8.69 -0.83 -15.82
N LYS A 37 8.93 -2.11 -16.09
CA LYS A 37 8.59 -3.20 -15.18
C LYS A 37 9.41 -3.16 -13.89
N ASP A 38 10.65 -2.70 -13.94
CA ASP A 38 11.50 -2.56 -12.76
C ASP A 38 11.07 -1.37 -11.90
N ASP A 39 10.67 -0.25 -12.51
CA ASP A 39 10.05 0.87 -11.81
C ASP A 39 8.76 0.45 -11.09
N LEU A 40 7.88 -0.30 -11.76
CA LEU A 40 6.65 -0.82 -11.16
C LEU A 40 6.93 -1.80 -10.00
N LYS A 41 8.00 -2.59 -10.06
CA LYS A 41 8.39 -3.48 -8.95
C LYS A 41 8.89 -2.70 -7.74
N LEU A 42 9.65 -1.62 -7.96
CA LEU A 42 10.10 -0.73 -6.89
C LEU A 42 8.90 -0.08 -6.21
N GLU A 43 7.98 0.49 -6.98
CA GLU A 43 6.75 1.08 -6.47
C GLU A 43 5.90 0.06 -5.70
N LYS A 44 5.74 -1.16 -6.25
CA LYS A 44 5.07 -2.26 -5.54
C LYS A 44 5.69 -2.52 -4.17
N ALA A 45 7.03 -2.54 -4.06
CA ALA A 45 7.71 -2.79 -2.81
C ALA A 45 7.47 -1.67 -1.78
N GLU A 46 7.46 -0.41 -2.23
CA GLU A 46 7.14 0.73 -1.37
C GLU A 46 5.70 0.70 -0.87
N ILE A 47 4.75 0.35 -1.74
CA ILE A 47 3.33 0.20 -1.40
C ILE A 47 3.11 -0.97 -0.44
N GLU A 48 3.81 -2.08 -0.62
CA GLU A 48 3.79 -3.24 0.29
C GLU A 48 4.28 -2.86 1.70
N ALA A 49 5.38 -2.11 1.78
CA ALA A 49 5.88 -1.57 3.05
C ALA A 49 4.92 -0.56 3.69
N LEU A 50 4.26 0.29 2.89
CA LEU A 50 3.23 1.21 3.38
C LEU A 50 2.02 0.47 3.95
N LEU A 51 1.54 -0.57 3.26
CA LEU A 51 0.48 -1.45 3.74
C LEU A 51 0.81 -2.06 5.11
N GLY A 52 2.02 -2.58 5.28
CA GLY A 52 2.46 -3.12 6.57
C GLY A 52 2.42 -2.10 7.70
N ARG A 53 2.83 -0.85 7.43
CA ARG A 53 2.76 0.25 8.40
C ARG A 53 1.32 0.64 8.75
N ILE A 54 0.44 0.71 7.76
CA ILE A 54 -1.00 1.01 7.97
C ILE A 54 -1.65 -0.11 8.79
N GLU A 55 -1.37 -1.37 8.48
CA GLU A 55 -1.91 -2.52 9.22
C GLU A 55 -1.42 -2.56 10.67
N ALA A 56 -0.15 -2.21 10.91
CA ALA A 56 0.37 -2.05 12.27
C ALA A 56 -0.33 -0.90 13.01
N ALA A 57 -0.51 0.25 12.36
CA ALA A 57 -1.19 1.41 12.94
C ALA A 57 -2.66 1.12 13.25
N ALA A 58 -3.39 0.48 12.34
CA ALA A 58 -4.78 0.10 12.55
C ALA A 58 -4.95 -0.87 13.72
N ARG A 59 -4.06 -1.88 13.83
CA ARG A 59 -4.05 -2.80 14.98
C ARG A 59 -3.76 -2.08 16.29
N ALA A 60 -2.76 -1.19 16.31
CA ALA A 60 -2.41 -0.43 17.50
C ALA A 60 -3.58 0.47 17.96
N ALA A 61 -4.27 1.11 17.01
CA ALA A 61 -5.43 1.96 17.28
C ALA A 61 -6.67 1.17 17.75
N ALA A 62 -6.82 -0.08 17.34
CA ALA A 62 -7.92 -0.95 17.79
C ALA A 62 -7.70 -1.54 19.20
N THR A 63 -6.44 -1.55 19.67
CA THR A 63 -6.07 -2.03 21.03
C THR A 63 -5.91 -0.91 22.06
N ALA A 64 -5.99 0.35 21.63
CA ALA A 64 -5.88 1.55 22.46
C ALA A 64 -7.27 2.02 22.92
#